data_AF-A0A5E4K9S5-F1
#
_entry.id   AF-A0A5E4K9S5-F1
#
_cell.length_a   1.000
_cell.length_b   1.000
_cell.length_c   1.000
_cell.angle_alpha   90.00
_cell.angle_beta   90.00
_cell.angle_gamma   90.00
#
_symmetry.space_group_name_H-M   'P 1'
#
loop_
_entity.id
_entity.type
_entity.pdbx_description
1 polymer ?
#
loop_
_entity_poly.entity_id
_entity_poly.type
_entity_poly.pdbx_seq_one_letter_code
_entity_poly.pdbx_strand_id
1 'polypeptide(L)'
;MAVAKAEGWKSKQWYNLVAPEMFGKANIGETVADVPEKLVGRVVEVTLGELTNDLTKQNIKLVLKVDSVGGDSAYTKFVGHQLTQDYLRSLVKRQTSSVEANISVKTKDDYTIRVKPSCFTIKRARANQVKEIRQIMNNVIMSRAKELDMAQFVQEIVTGKLSAGIYHDVKPIYPLRRVEVRKTEIEAEPGSVAA
;
A
#
# COMPACT_ATOMS: atom_id res chain seq x y z
N MET A 1 23.72 -9.01 -46.74
CA MET A 1 22.88 -9.97 -46.01
C MET A 1 21.83 -9.18 -45.25
N ALA A 2 20.57 -9.22 -45.70
CA ALA A 2 19.48 -8.55 -45.01
C ALA A 2 19.27 -9.24 -43.66
N VAL A 3 19.54 -8.55 -42.56
CA VAL A 3 19.15 -9.00 -41.24
C VAL A 3 17.63 -8.98 -41.22
N ALA A 4 17.01 -10.15 -41.41
CA ALA A 4 15.58 -10.30 -41.25
C ALA A 4 15.23 -9.77 -39.87
N LYS A 5 14.40 -8.72 -39.83
CA LYS A 5 13.84 -8.16 -38.60
C LYS A 5 12.96 -9.25 -38.01
N ALA A 6 13.56 -10.15 -37.23
CA ALA A 6 12.86 -11.21 -36.52
C ALA A 6 11.68 -10.55 -35.81
N GLU A 7 10.46 -11.04 -36.06
CA GLU A 7 9.24 -10.52 -35.45
C GLU A 7 9.40 -10.56 -33.93
N GLY A 8 9.80 -9.43 -33.34
CA GLY A 8 10.04 -9.32 -31.90
C GLY A 8 8.78 -9.52 -31.04
N TRP A 9 7.65 -9.85 -31.66
CA TRP A 9 6.45 -10.34 -30.99
C TRP A 9 6.47 -11.86 -30.79
N LYS A 10 6.99 -12.62 -31.77
CA LYS A 10 7.03 -14.10 -31.71
C LYS A 10 8.07 -14.63 -30.72
N SER A 11 9.07 -13.82 -30.36
CA SER A 11 10.06 -14.13 -29.34
C SER A 11 9.56 -13.97 -27.91
N LYS A 12 8.37 -13.37 -27.72
CA LYS A 12 7.84 -13.04 -26.41
C LYS A 12 7.06 -14.20 -25.81
N GLN A 13 7.28 -14.42 -24.53
CA GLN A 13 6.52 -15.39 -23.73
C GLN A 13 5.64 -14.66 -22.72
N TRP A 14 4.51 -15.29 -22.39
CA TRP A 14 3.58 -14.84 -21.36
C TRP A 14 3.97 -15.42 -20.02
N TYR A 15 3.99 -14.59 -18.99
CA TYR A 15 4.33 -14.95 -17.63
C TYR A 15 3.19 -14.55 -16.69
N ASN A 16 2.81 -15.47 -15.82
CA ASN A 16 1.78 -15.24 -14.80
C ASN A 16 2.36 -14.48 -13.62
N LEU A 17 1.71 -13.40 -13.18
CA LEU A 17 2.11 -12.64 -12.00
C LEU A 17 1.43 -13.19 -10.76
N VAL A 18 2.23 -13.71 -9.83
CA VAL A 18 1.72 -14.29 -8.58
C VAL A 18 1.89 -13.29 -7.45
N ALA A 19 0.80 -13.08 -6.70
CA ALA A 19 0.78 -12.21 -5.54
C ALA A 19 1.68 -12.75 -4.41
N PRO A 20 2.19 -11.87 -3.52
CA PRO A 20 2.90 -12.32 -2.34
C PRO A 20 2.01 -13.17 -1.44
N GLU A 21 2.62 -14.03 -0.62
CA GLU A 21 1.90 -14.99 0.23
C GLU A 21 0.87 -14.33 1.18
N MET A 22 1.15 -13.12 1.63
CA MET A 22 0.24 -12.32 2.47
C MET A 22 -1.12 -12.02 1.82
N PHE A 23 -1.23 -12.15 0.49
CA PHE A 23 -2.47 -11.95 -0.27
C PHE A 23 -2.98 -13.25 -0.92
N GLY A 24 -2.52 -14.42 -0.45
CA GLY A 24 -3.07 -15.73 -0.84
C GLY A 24 -2.55 -16.29 -2.16
N LYS A 25 -1.40 -15.82 -2.68
CA LYS A 25 -0.77 -16.30 -3.92
C LYS A 25 -1.72 -16.31 -5.13
N ALA A 26 -2.66 -15.38 -5.18
CA ALA A 26 -3.57 -15.22 -6.30
C ALA A 26 -2.81 -14.81 -7.57
N ASN A 27 -3.31 -15.26 -8.73
CA ASN A 27 -2.81 -14.78 -10.01
C ASN A 27 -3.39 -13.37 -10.26
N ILE A 28 -2.50 -12.41 -10.39
CA ILE A 28 -2.80 -10.98 -10.51
C ILE A 28 -3.07 -10.59 -11.96
N GLY A 29 -2.48 -11.33 -12.90
CA GLY A 29 -2.54 -11.06 -14.32
C GLY A 29 -1.32 -11.61 -15.04
N GLU A 30 -1.16 -11.21 -16.30
CA GLU A 30 -0.10 -11.74 -17.15
C GLU A 30 0.81 -10.60 -17.64
N THR A 31 2.09 -10.89 -17.77
CA THR A 31 3.06 -9.97 -18.36
C THR A 31 3.87 -10.65 -19.43
N VAL A 32 4.22 -9.87 -20.44
CA VAL A 32 4.96 -10.36 -21.60
C VAL A 32 6.41 -9.93 -21.53
N ALA A 33 7.34 -10.86 -21.76
CA ALA A 33 8.76 -10.57 -21.89
C ALA A 33 9.46 -11.50 -22.86
N ASP A 34 10.53 -11.00 -23.50
CA ASP A 34 11.43 -11.81 -24.33
C ASP A 34 12.42 -12.63 -23.48
N VAL A 35 12.84 -12.08 -22.33
CA VAL A 35 13.83 -12.68 -21.42
C VAL A 35 13.32 -12.54 -19.98
N PRO A 36 13.40 -13.58 -19.13
CA PRO A 36 12.97 -13.55 -17.74
C PRO A 36 13.58 -12.42 -16.92
N GLU A 37 14.86 -12.10 -17.14
CA GLU A 37 15.57 -11.03 -16.43
C GLU A 37 14.94 -9.65 -16.62
N LYS A 38 14.26 -9.41 -17.76
CA LYS A 38 13.57 -8.14 -18.03
C LYS A 38 12.24 -7.98 -17.27
N LEU A 39 11.77 -9.04 -16.60
CA LEU A 39 10.59 -8.99 -15.75
C LEU A 39 10.94 -8.50 -14.35
N VAL A 40 12.13 -8.86 -13.86
CA VAL A 40 12.59 -8.48 -12.52
C VAL A 40 12.65 -6.95 -12.43
N GLY A 41 12.04 -6.42 -11.37
CA GLY A 41 11.96 -4.99 -11.13
C GLY A 41 10.79 -4.26 -11.77
N ARG A 42 9.95 -4.93 -12.58
CA ARG A 42 8.69 -4.33 -13.06
C ARG A 42 7.73 -4.10 -11.89
N VAL A 43 7.08 -2.96 -11.92
CA VAL A 43 6.07 -2.57 -10.93
C VAL A 43 4.70 -2.70 -11.56
N VAL A 44 3.78 -3.36 -10.85
CA VAL A 44 2.40 -3.58 -11.27
C VAL A 44 1.48 -2.98 -10.22
N GLU A 45 0.48 -2.23 -10.69
CA GLU A 45 -0.60 -1.70 -9.86
C GLU A 45 -1.83 -2.57 -10.03
N VAL A 46 -2.34 -3.12 -8.93
CA VAL A 46 -3.57 -3.94 -8.92
C VAL A 46 -4.49 -3.50 -7.82
N THR A 47 -5.80 -3.61 -8.04
CA THR A 47 -6.79 -3.28 -7.02
C THR A 47 -6.97 -4.45 -6.06
N LEU A 48 -7.18 -4.14 -4.79
CA LEU A 48 -7.44 -5.20 -3.81
C LEU A 48 -8.76 -5.92 -4.08
N GLY A 49 -9.74 -5.23 -4.67
CA GLY A 49 -11.01 -5.82 -5.05
C GLY A 49 -10.85 -6.99 -6.02
N GLU A 50 -9.87 -6.94 -6.93
CA GLU A 50 -9.54 -8.04 -7.84
C GLU A 50 -8.87 -9.22 -7.12
N LEU A 51 -8.06 -8.95 -6.09
CA LEU A 51 -7.38 -10.01 -5.33
C LEU A 51 -8.33 -10.77 -4.40
N THR A 52 -9.24 -10.07 -3.72
CA THR A 52 -10.14 -10.67 -2.73
C THR A 52 -11.55 -10.91 -3.27
N ASN A 53 -11.82 -10.56 -4.53
CA ASN A 53 -13.16 -10.53 -5.13
C ASN A 53 -14.19 -9.68 -4.34
N ASP A 54 -13.71 -8.71 -3.55
CA ASP A 54 -14.55 -7.79 -2.77
C ASP A 54 -14.65 -6.43 -3.49
N LEU A 55 -15.80 -6.14 -4.12
CA LEU A 55 -16.00 -4.86 -4.82
C LEU A 55 -15.94 -3.63 -3.90
N THR A 56 -16.17 -3.80 -2.60
CA THR A 56 -16.14 -2.70 -1.62
C THR A 56 -14.75 -2.10 -1.43
N LYS A 57 -13.69 -2.89 -1.70
CA LYS A 57 -12.28 -2.51 -1.50
C LYS A 57 -11.57 -2.16 -2.81
N GLN A 58 -12.32 -1.90 -3.87
CA GLN A 58 -11.76 -1.49 -5.17
C GLN A 58 -11.05 -0.13 -5.13
N ASN A 59 -11.29 0.66 -4.08
CA ASN A 59 -10.62 1.94 -3.81
C ASN A 59 -9.17 1.80 -3.32
N ILE A 60 -8.71 0.59 -3.02
CA ILE A 60 -7.34 0.31 -2.57
C ILE A 60 -6.54 -0.24 -3.75
N LYS A 61 -5.49 0.47 -4.15
CA LYS A 61 -4.47 0.00 -5.09
C LYS A 61 -3.26 -0.52 -4.33
N LEU A 62 -2.75 -1.66 -4.75
CA LEU A 62 -1.50 -2.24 -4.29
C LEU A 62 -0.45 -2.05 -5.37
N VAL A 63 0.75 -1.68 -4.94
CA VAL A 63 1.93 -1.53 -5.79
C VAL A 63 2.85 -2.70 -5.49
N LEU A 64 2.97 -3.60 -6.45
CA LEU A 64 3.73 -4.84 -6.35
C LEU A 64 4.91 -4.77 -7.32
N LYS A 65 6.06 -5.33 -6.93
CA LYS A 65 7.26 -5.39 -7.77
C LYS A 65 7.65 -6.83 -8.00
N VAL A 66 7.96 -7.21 -9.23
CA VAL A 66 8.47 -8.55 -9.55
C VAL A 66 9.87 -8.71 -8.97
N ASP A 67 10.08 -9.74 -8.17
CA ASP A 67 11.35 -10.03 -7.50
C ASP A 67 12.07 -11.22 -8.14
N SER A 68 11.33 -12.32 -8.36
CA SER A 68 11.89 -13.53 -8.97
C SER A 68 10.95 -14.13 -10.00
N VAL A 69 11.51 -14.89 -10.94
CA VAL A 69 10.76 -15.62 -11.97
C VAL A 69 11.10 -17.10 -11.82
N GLY A 70 10.08 -17.93 -11.64
CA GLY A 70 10.17 -19.39 -11.60
C GLY A 70 9.38 -19.99 -12.76
N GLY A 71 10.10 -20.47 -13.78
CA GLY A 71 9.48 -20.97 -15.01
C GLY A 71 8.61 -19.89 -15.66
N ASP A 72 7.33 -20.18 -15.83
CA ASP A 72 6.34 -19.26 -16.43
C ASP A 72 5.64 -18.36 -15.40
N SER A 73 6.04 -18.44 -14.11
CA SER A 73 5.44 -17.64 -13.03
C SER A 73 6.43 -16.63 -12.47
N ALA A 74 6.00 -15.38 -12.37
CA ALA A 74 6.74 -14.27 -11.78
C ALA A 74 6.19 -13.97 -10.38
N TYR A 75 7.02 -14.13 -9.37
CA TYR A 75 6.68 -13.84 -7.98
C TYR A 75 6.91 -12.36 -7.67
N THR A 76 5.91 -11.75 -7.04
CA THR A 76 5.94 -10.33 -6.68
C THR A 76 6.16 -10.12 -5.18
N LYS A 77 6.77 -8.98 -4.87
CA LYS A 77 6.96 -8.42 -3.53
C LYS A 77 6.11 -7.17 -3.37
N PHE A 78 5.60 -6.96 -2.16
CA PHE A 78 4.87 -5.74 -1.82
C PHE A 78 5.83 -4.54 -1.73
N VAL A 79 5.51 -3.44 -2.41
CA VAL A 79 6.27 -2.17 -2.32
C VAL A 79 5.48 -1.12 -1.56
N GLY A 80 4.18 -1.06 -1.78
CA GLY A 80 3.34 -0.06 -1.14
C GLY A 80 1.87 -0.21 -1.48
N HIS A 81 1.05 0.58 -0.80
CA HIS A 81 -0.36 0.71 -1.12
C HIS A 81 -0.70 2.18 -1.34
N GLN A 82 -1.75 2.42 -2.12
CA GLN A 82 -2.28 3.74 -2.37
C GLN A 82 -3.81 3.70 -2.52
N LEU A 83 -4.50 4.66 -1.92
CA LEU A 83 -5.91 4.88 -2.21
C LEU A 83 -6.11 5.56 -3.56
N THR A 84 -7.19 5.21 -4.25
CA THR A 84 -7.56 5.84 -5.51
C THR A 84 -7.87 7.33 -5.31
N GLN A 85 -7.53 8.13 -6.31
CA GLN A 85 -7.60 9.58 -6.20
C GLN A 85 -9.04 10.11 -6.16
N ASP A 86 -9.95 9.45 -6.88
CA ASP A 86 -11.39 9.70 -6.85
C ASP A 86 -11.97 9.48 -5.43
N TYR A 87 -11.60 8.38 -4.78
CA TYR A 87 -12.01 8.11 -3.41
C TYR A 87 -11.49 9.18 -2.44
N LEU A 88 -10.20 9.52 -2.52
CA LEU A 88 -9.61 10.57 -1.67
C LEU A 88 -10.28 11.94 -1.90
N ARG A 89 -10.54 12.31 -3.14
CA ARG A 89 -11.23 13.56 -3.48
C ARG A 89 -12.67 13.58 -2.96
N SER A 90 -13.37 12.44 -2.96
CA SER A 90 -14.73 12.32 -2.40
C SER A 90 -14.77 12.55 -0.88
N LEU A 91 -13.67 12.27 -0.18
CA LEU A 91 -13.55 12.47 1.27
C LEU A 91 -13.26 13.93 1.64
N VAL A 92 -12.60 14.69 0.79
CA VAL A 92 -12.32 16.11 1.06
C VAL A 92 -13.59 16.93 0.80
N LYS A 93 -14.16 17.54 1.84
CA LYS A 93 -15.34 18.43 1.73
C LYS A 93 -15.04 19.85 2.19
N ARG A 94 -15.75 20.82 1.63
CA ARG A 94 -15.68 22.22 2.08
C ARG A 94 -16.12 22.34 3.54
N GLN A 95 -15.59 23.34 4.25
CA GLN A 95 -15.86 23.63 5.67
C GLN A 95 -15.51 22.50 6.66
N THR A 96 -14.68 21.54 6.23
CA THR A 96 -14.13 20.49 7.10
C THR A 96 -12.61 20.59 7.14
N SER A 97 -11.98 20.04 8.18
CA SER A 97 -10.53 19.94 8.27
C SER A 97 -10.05 18.54 7.87
N SER A 98 -9.06 18.48 6.99
CA SER A 98 -8.27 17.27 6.73
C SER A 98 -7.02 17.30 7.61
N VAL A 99 -6.82 16.26 8.40
CA VAL A 99 -5.63 16.10 9.25
C VAL A 99 -4.78 15.00 8.66
N GLU A 100 -3.63 15.38 8.12
CA GLU A 100 -2.65 14.46 7.55
C GLU A 100 -1.44 14.36 8.47
N ALA A 101 -0.83 13.17 8.50
CA ALA A 101 0.46 12.92 9.11
C ALA A 101 1.34 12.11 8.15
N ASN A 102 2.65 12.20 8.34
CA ASN A 102 3.65 11.44 7.58
C ASN A 102 4.64 10.86 8.59
N ILE A 103 4.66 9.53 8.72
CA ILE A 103 5.39 8.85 9.78
C ILE A 103 6.20 7.73 9.14
N SER A 104 7.50 7.70 9.43
CA SER A 104 8.38 6.55 9.17
C SER A 104 8.38 5.66 10.41
N VAL A 105 7.94 4.42 10.27
CA VAL A 105 7.94 3.42 11.35
C VAL A 105 8.82 2.24 10.99
N LYS A 106 9.45 1.65 12.00
CA LYS A 106 10.14 0.38 11.89
C LYS A 106 9.25 -0.73 12.42
N THR A 107 9.08 -1.80 11.65
CA THR A 107 8.36 -3.00 12.10
C THR A 107 9.29 -3.93 12.88
N LYS A 108 8.72 -4.98 13.48
CA LYS A 108 9.48 -6.00 14.22
C LYS A 108 10.54 -6.72 13.37
N ASP A 109 10.27 -6.84 12.07
CA ASP A 109 11.18 -7.46 11.09
C ASP A 109 12.22 -6.48 10.51
N ASP A 110 12.45 -5.34 11.15
CA ASP A 110 13.36 -4.26 10.72
C ASP A 110 13.06 -3.63 9.34
N TYR A 111 11.84 -3.79 8.82
CA TYR A 111 11.39 -3.00 7.66
C TYR A 111 11.11 -1.56 8.07
N THR A 112 11.58 -0.61 7.29
CA THR A 112 11.20 0.80 7.44
C THR A 112 10.07 1.13 6.48
N ILE A 113 8.91 1.49 7.02
CA ILE A 113 7.68 1.77 6.27
C ILE A 113 7.25 3.21 6.54
N ARG A 114 7.03 3.98 5.47
CA ARG A 114 6.40 5.29 5.54
C ARG A 114 4.90 5.14 5.43
N VAL A 115 4.18 5.57 6.45
CA VAL A 115 2.72 5.54 6.53
C VAL A 115 2.18 6.96 6.50
N LYS A 116 1.24 7.22 5.58
CA LYS A 116 0.57 8.52 5.42
C LYS A 116 -0.91 8.38 5.81
N PRO A 117 -1.26 8.43 7.10
CA PRO A 117 -2.65 8.41 7.54
C PRO A 117 -3.35 9.75 7.29
N SER A 118 -4.67 9.72 7.08
CA SER A 118 -5.51 10.89 6.84
C SER A 118 -6.82 10.78 7.62
N CYS A 119 -7.15 11.82 8.38
CA CYS A 119 -8.37 11.92 9.17
C CYS A 119 -9.24 13.06 8.64
N PHE A 120 -10.53 12.77 8.45
CA PHE A 120 -11.52 13.74 8.00
C PHE A 120 -12.49 14.07 9.13
N THR A 121 -12.54 15.34 9.50
CA THR A 121 -13.40 15.86 10.59
C THR A 121 -14.81 16.19 10.08
N ILE A 122 -15.82 16.21 10.96
CA ILE A 122 -17.20 16.60 10.59
C ILE A 122 -17.31 18.10 10.33
N LYS A 123 -16.63 18.92 11.15
CA LYS A 123 -16.58 20.38 11.04
C LYS A 123 -15.13 20.83 11.13
N ARG A 124 -14.88 22.12 10.89
CA ARG A 124 -13.54 22.71 11.01
C ARG A 124 -13.02 22.57 12.45
N ALA A 125 -11.97 21.78 12.62
CA ALA A 125 -11.26 21.64 13.89
C ALA A 125 -10.33 22.83 14.14
N ARG A 126 -10.12 23.18 15.41
CA ARG A 126 -9.14 24.21 15.84
C ARG A 126 -7.71 23.70 15.68
N ALA A 127 -6.74 24.62 15.58
CA ALA A 127 -5.33 24.26 15.39
C ALA A 127 -4.79 23.32 16.49
N ASN A 128 -5.17 23.56 17.76
CA ASN A 128 -4.74 22.72 18.88
C ASN A 128 -5.28 21.29 18.78
N GLN A 129 -6.57 21.15 18.42
CA GLN A 129 -7.20 19.84 18.21
C GLN A 129 -6.54 19.10 17.04
N VAL A 130 -6.20 19.80 15.95
CA VAL A 130 -5.48 19.19 14.82
C VAL A 130 -4.11 18.66 15.25
N LYS A 131 -3.39 19.40 16.10
CA LYS A 131 -2.08 18.96 16.63
C LYS A 131 -2.21 17.73 17.52
N GLU A 132 -3.21 17.72 18.39
CA GLU A 132 -3.49 16.61 19.31
C GLU A 132 -3.89 15.33 18.55
N ILE A 133 -4.77 15.45 17.55
CA ILE A 133 -5.14 14.35 16.65
C ILE A 133 -3.91 13.76 15.96
N ARG A 134 -3.00 14.61 15.45
CA ARG A 134 -1.75 14.13 14.82
C ARG A 134 -0.87 13.37 15.80
N GLN A 135 -0.76 13.83 17.05
CA GLN A 135 0.04 13.14 18.06
C GLN A 135 -0.51 11.75 18.37
N ILE A 136 -1.83 11.62 18.50
CA ILE A 136 -2.49 10.33 18.75
C ILE A 136 -2.31 9.38 17.56
N MET A 137 -2.52 9.87 16.34
CA MET A 137 -2.26 9.09 15.13
C MET A 137 -0.83 8.54 15.10
N ASN A 138 0.15 9.39 15.43
CA ASN A 138 1.55 8.98 15.48
C ASN A 138 1.80 7.89 16.54
N ASN A 139 1.22 8.06 17.73
CA ASN A 139 1.40 7.11 18.84
C ASN A 139 0.79 5.74 18.51
N VAL A 140 -0.44 5.71 17.98
CA VAL A 140 -1.14 4.47 17.60
C VAL A 140 -0.41 3.71 16.50
N ILE A 141 0.09 4.43 15.49
CA ILE A 141 0.82 3.81 14.39
C ILE A 141 2.17 3.27 14.88
N MET A 142 2.85 4.02 15.76
CA MET A 142 4.14 3.61 16.31
C MET A 142 4.04 2.42 17.27
N SER A 143 2.97 2.33 18.08
CA SER A 143 2.75 1.17 18.94
C SER A 143 2.46 -0.09 18.12
N ARG A 144 1.54 0.00 17.16
CA ARG A 144 1.17 -1.13 16.29
C ARG A 144 2.33 -1.62 15.43
N ALA A 145 3.15 -0.71 14.91
CA ALA A 145 4.32 -1.09 14.12
C ALA A 145 5.36 -1.88 14.93
N LYS A 146 5.54 -1.57 16.23
CA LYS A 146 6.49 -2.29 17.09
C LYS A 146 6.03 -3.71 17.45
N GLU A 147 4.72 -3.92 17.52
CA GLU A 147 4.14 -5.21 17.91
C GLU A 147 4.06 -6.19 16.74
N LEU A 148 3.84 -5.68 15.52
CA LEU A 148 3.49 -6.49 14.36
C LEU A 148 4.66 -6.67 13.38
N ASP A 149 4.65 -7.84 12.75
CA ASP A 149 5.50 -8.18 11.61
C ASP A 149 5.01 -7.43 10.35
N MET A 150 5.85 -7.30 9.32
CA MET A 150 5.52 -6.47 8.14
C MET A 150 4.25 -6.94 7.42
N ALA A 151 4.12 -8.25 7.22
CA ALA A 151 2.96 -8.82 6.54
C ALA A 151 1.65 -8.57 7.31
N GLN A 152 1.68 -8.73 8.64
CA GLN A 152 0.54 -8.51 9.52
C GLN A 152 0.16 -7.03 9.55
N PHE A 153 1.16 -6.14 9.64
CA PHE A 153 0.94 -4.69 9.67
C PHE A 153 0.26 -4.19 8.38
N VAL A 154 0.73 -4.64 7.22
CA VAL A 154 0.12 -4.29 5.93
C VAL A 154 -1.30 -4.85 5.83
N GLN A 155 -1.54 -6.07 6.31
CA GLN A 155 -2.88 -6.66 6.34
C GLN A 155 -3.84 -5.86 7.23
N GLU A 156 -3.40 -5.36 8.38
CA GLU A 156 -4.22 -4.50 9.24
C GLU A 156 -4.55 -3.15 8.61
N ILE A 157 -3.60 -2.55 7.89
CA ILE A 157 -3.81 -1.32 7.12
C ILE A 157 -4.87 -1.53 6.06
N VAL A 158 -4.70 -2.59 5.27
CA VAL A 158 -5.58 -2.95 4.15
C VAL A 158 -6.99 -3.32 4.63
N THR A 159 -7.10 -4.01 5.76
CA THR A 159 -8.40 -4.39 6.34
C THR A 159 -9.09 -3.20 7.02
N GLY A 160 -8.35 -2.12 7.29
CA GLY A 160 -8.87 -0.93 7.97
C GLY A 160 -8.94 -1.05 9.49
N LYS A 161 -8.33 -2.10 10.09
CA LYS A 161 -8.25 -2.25 11.56
C LYS A 161 -7.45 -1.12 12.18
N LEU A 162 -6.35 -0.72 11.53
CA LEU A 162 -5.54 0.42 11.97
C LEU A 162 -6.36 1.72 11.94
N SER A 163 -7.13 1.95 10.88
CA SER A 163 -8.01 3.10 10.75
C SER A 163 -9.10 3.13 11.83
N ALA A 164 -9.67 1.97 12.16
CA ALA A 164 -10.66 1.84 13.24
C ALA A 164 -10.06 2.14 14.61
N GLY A 165 -8.85 1.64 14.90
CA GLY A 165 -8.13 1.96 16.14
C GLY A 165 -7.91 3.46 16.33
N ILE A 166 -7.39 4.13 15.29
CA ILE A 166 -7.21 5.59 15.31
C ILE A 166 -8.55 6.31 15.49
N TYR A 167 -9.62 5.83 14.86
CA TYR A 167 -10.95 6.44 15.01
C TYR A 167 -11.45 6.37 16.46
N HIS A 168 -11.27 5.24 17.15
CA HIS A 168 -11.67 5.07 18.55
C HIS A 168 -10.91 6.00 19.49
N ASP A 169 -9.60 6.13 19.31
CA ASP A 169 -8.75 6.95 20.19
C ASP A 169 -8.93 8.45 19.96
N VAL A 170 -9.31 8.86 18.75
CA VAL A 170 -9.52 10.28 18.42
C VAL A 170 -10.95 10.76 18.72
N LYS A 171 -11.94 9.86 18.70
CA LYS A 171 -13.36 10.19 18.96
C LYS A 171 -13.61 11.01 20.24
N PRO A 172 -12.90 10.81 21.38
CA PRO A 172 -13.10 11.61 22.61
C PRO A 172 -12.73 13.08 22.44
N ILE A 173 -11.76 13.40 21.58
CA ILE A 173 -11.24 14.76 21.39
C ILE A 173 -12.07 15.51 20.36
N TYR A 174 -12.38 14.84 19.24
CA TYR A 174 -13.14 15.46 18.18
C TYR A 174 -13.91 14.42 17.35
N PRO A 175 -15.17 14.70 16.98
CA PRO A 175 -15.93 13.80 16.12
C PRO A 175 -15.33 13.75 14.70
N LEU A 176 -14.89 12.57 14.32
CA LEU A 176 -14.40 12.27 12.97
C LEU A 176 -15.51 11.70 12.10
N ARG A 177 -15.37 11.90 10.78
CA ARG A 177 -16.25 11.29 9.77
C ARG A 177 -15.66 9.99 9.24
N ARG A 178 -14.38 10.02 8.84
CA ARG A 178 -13.62 8.85 8.38
C ARG A 178 -12.14 9.01 8.69
N VAL A 179 -11.49 7.89 8.91
CA VAL A 179 -10.04 7.75 9.01
C VAL A 179 -9.63 6.72 7.97
N GLU A 180 -8.60 7.04 7.21
CA GLU A 180 -8.07 6.17 6.17
C GLU A 180 -6.55 6.30 6.12
N VAL A 181 -5.86 5.24 5.71
CA VAL A 181 -4.44 5.34 5.37
C VAL A 181 -4.36 5.65 3.88
N ARG A 182 -3.78 6.80 3.53
CA ARG A 182 -3.75 7.28 2.13
C ARG A 182 -2.76 6.52 1.28
N LYS A 183 -1.57 6.30 1.84
CA LYS A 183 -0.46 5.67 1.14
C LYS A 183 0.48 5.01 2.14
N THR A 184 1.03 3.86 1.77
CA THR A 184 2.20 3.28 2.42
C THR A 184 3.30 3.02 1.41
N GLU A 185 4.53 3.27 1.82
CA GLU A 185 5.74 3.08 1.00
C GLU A 185 6.77 2.33 1.86
N ILE A 186 7.36 1.27 1.34
CA ILE A 186 8.52 0.63 1.97
C ILE A 186 9.76 1.43 1.58
N GLU A 187 10.49 1.94 2.57
CA GLU A 187 11.71 2.72 2.38
C GLU A 187 12.96 1.85 2.43
N ALA A 188 13.00 0.90 3.38
CA ALA A 188 14.14 0.01 3.56
C ALA A 188 13.66 -1.40 3.89
N GLU A 189 14.35 -2.37 3.29
CA GLU A 189 14.17 -3.79 3.56
C GLU A 189 15.25 -4.22 4.57
N PRO A 190 14.97 -5.22 5.44
CA PRO A 190 15.97 -5.74 6.35
C PRO A 190 17.14 -6.31 5.54
N GLY A 191 18.32 -5.76 5.78
CA GLY A 191 19.55 -6.12 5.06
C GLY A 191 19.97 -5.14 3.95
N SER A 192 19.11 -4.19 3.53
CA SER A 192 19.52 -3.06 2.68
C SER A 192 19.78 -1.80 3.49
N VAL A 193 20.50 -1.94 4.60
CA VAL A 193 21.11 -0.79 5.28
C VAL A 193 22.26 -0.32 4.39
N ALA A 194 21.95 0.52 3.41
CA ALA A 194 22.94 1.43 2.85
C ALA A 194 23.38 2.34 4.00
N ALA A 195 24.69 2.32 4.26
CA ALA A 195 25.39 3.19 5.20
C ALA A 195 25.11 4.68 4.97
#